data_AF-A0A2V2SYS6-F1
#
_entry.id   AF-A0A2V2SYS6-F1
#
_cell.length_a   1.000
_cell.length_b   1.000
_cell.length_c   1.000
_cell.angle_alpha   90.00
_cell.angle_beta   90.00
_cell.angle_gamma   90.00
#
_symmetry.space_group_name_H-M   'P 1'
#
loop_
_entity.id
_entity.type
_entity.pdbx_description
1 polymer ?
#
loop_
_entity_poly.entity_id
_entity_poly.type
_entity_poly.pdbx_seq_one_letter_code
_entity_poly.pdbx_strand_id
1 'polypeptide(L)' 'MGYYSSRSRGAQVSASIRSPKLVRELAAIVLIKLALLLAIKAIWFDHPTLPVEGERQVSAHLLGTPAPTSTPAKESP' A
#
# COMPACT_ATOMS: atom_id res chain seq x y z
N MET A 1 -35.82 -46.46 33.76
CA MET A 1 -36.27 -46.14 32.39
C MET A 1 -35.58 -44.84 31.97
N GLY A 2 -34.42 -44.93 31.31
CA GLY A 2 -33.60 -43.77 30.98
C GLY A 2 -33.74 -43.40 29.51
N TYR A 3 -34.27 -42.21 29.22
CA TYR A 3 -34.25 -41.65 27.87
C TYR A 3 -33.17 -40.57 27.81
N TYR A 4 -31.94 -41.00 27.59
CA TYR A 4 -30.88 -40.13 27.11
C TYR A 4 -31.21 -39.75 25.66
N SER A 5 -31.91 -38.63 25.48
CA SER A 5 -32.02 -37.96 24.18
C SER A 5 -30.72 -37.23 23.90
N SER A 6 -29.76 -37.96 23.36
CA SER A 6 -28.55 -37.41 22.78
C SER A 6 -28.68 -37.43 21.25
N ARG A 7 -28.98 -36.28 20.63
CA ARG A 7 -28.64 -36.06 19.21
C ARG A 7 -28.74 -34.59 18.79
N SER A 8 -27.57 -34.03 18.48
CA SER A 8 -27.34 -33.09 17.36
C SER A 8 -27.88 -31.66 17.45
N ARG A 9 -27.24 -30.83 18.29
CA ARG A 9 -27.07 -29.39 17.99
C ARG A 9 -25.78 -29.14 17.19
N GLY A 10 -25.55 -29.95 16.16
CA GLY A 10 -24.36 -29.88 15.30
C GLY A 10 -24.68 -29.51 13.85
N ALA A 11 -25.87 -28.97 13.58
CA ALA A 11 -26.24 -28.58 12.23
C ALA A 11 -25.77 -27.15 11.94
N GLN A 12 -24.65 -27.09 11.22
CA GLN A 12 -24.41 -26.13 10.13
C GLN A 12 -24.03 -24.69 10.52
N VAL A 13 -22.79 -24.51 11.03
CA VAL A 13 -22.02 -23.29 10.70
C VAL A 13 -21.28 -23.57 9.39
N SER A 14 -22.02 -23.62 8.29
CA SER A 14 -21.47 -23.58 6.93
C SER A 14 -22.41 -22.76 6.06
N ALA A 15 -22.79 -21.59 6.57
CA ALA A 15 -23.40 -20.56 5.77
C ALA A 15 -22.29 -19.96 4.89
N SER A 16 -22.31 -20.34 3.62
CA SER A 16 -21.48 -19.77 2.55
C SER A 16 -21.40 -18.25 2.71
N ILE A 17 -20.21 -17.74 3.06
CA ILE A 17 -19.92 -16.31 3.22
C ILE A 17 -19.78 -15.67 1.84
N ARG A 18 -20.81 -15.82 0.99
CA ARG A 18 -20.94 -15.08 -0.24
C ARG A 18 -22.21 -14.26 -0.13
N SER A 19 -22.11 -13.19 0.65
CA SER A 19 -23.09 -12.10 0.67
C SER A 19 -22.66 -11.08 -0.39
N PRO A 20 -23.09 -11.20 -1.67
CA PRO A 20 -22.64 -10.31 -2.75
C PRO A 20 -23.00 -8.84 -2.48
N LYS A 21 -24.03 -8.58 -1.67
CA LYS A 21 -24.39 -7.24 -1.19
C LYS A 21 -23.30 -6.64 -0.30
N LEU A 22 -22.80 -7.41 0.67
CA LEU A 22 -21.73 -6.98 1.57
C LEU A 22 -20.43 -6.68 0.79
N VAL A 23 -20.07 -7.54 -0.16
CA VAL A 23 -18.89 -7.31 -1.03
C VAL A 23 -19.03 -6.03 -1.86
N ARG A 24 -20.23 -5.76 -2.39
CA ARG A 24 -20.50 -4.54 -3.18
C ARG A 24 -20.41 -3.26 -2.32
N GLU A 25 -20.92 -3.31 -1.10
CA GLU A 25 -20.83 -2.19 -0.15
C GLU A 25 -19.39 -1.91 0.28
N LEU A 26 -18.63 -2.96 0.62
CA LEU A 26 -17.20 -2.84 0.91
C LEU A 26 -16.40 -2.34 -0.29
N ALA A 27 -16.68 -2.83 -1.50
CA ALA A 27 -16.04 -2.37 -2.72
C ALA A 27 -16.27 -0.88 -2.96
N ALA A 28 -17.48 -0.37 -2.70
CA ALA A 28 -17.78 1.05 -2.79
C ALA A 28 -16.94 1.88 -1.80
N ILE A 29 -16.84 1.45 -0.53
CA ILE A 29 -16.02 2.12 0.49
C ILE A 29 -14.54 2.13 0.09
N VAL A 30 -14.02 1.00 -0.40
CA VAL A 30 -12.63 0.88 -0.85
C VAL A 30 -12.38 1.77 -2.07
N LEU A 31 -13.29 1.82 -3.04
CA LEU A 31 -13.20 2.71 -4.20
C LEU A 31 -13.13 4.18 -3.80
N ILE A 32 -13.96 4.61 -2.84
CA ILE A 32 -13.94 5.97 -2.32
C ILE A 32 -12.58 6.28 -1.67
N LYS A 33 -12.06 5.37 -0.84
CA LYS A 33 -10.73 5.53 -0.24
C LYS A 33 -9.63 5.62 -1.29
N LEU A 34 -9.65 4.74 -2.29
CA LEU A 34 -8.66 4.75 -3.37
C LEU A 34 -8.73 6.05 -4.17
N ALA A 35 -9.92 6.52 -4.51
CA ALA A 35 -10.12 7.79 -5.20
C ALA A 35 -9.57 8.97 -4.37
N LEU A 36 -9.85 8.99 -3.05
CA LEU A 36 -9.34 10.02 -2.15
C LEU A 36 -7.81 9.98 -2.05
N LEU A 37 -7.21 8.80 -1.90
CA LEU A 37 -5.76 8.63 -1.84
C LEU A 37 -5.09 9.02 -3.16
N LEU A 38 -5.67 8.68 -4.31
CA LEU A 38 -5.17 9.06 -5.62
C LEU A 38 -5.29 10.57 -5.86
N ALA A 39 -6.37 11.21 -5.40
CA ALA A 39 -6.53 12.66 -5.51
C ALA A 39 -5.49 13.41 -4.66
N ILE A 40 -5.29 12.98 -3.41
CA ILE A 40 -4.24 13.55 -2.55
C ILE A 40 -2.87 13.29 -3.20
N LYS A 41 -2.60 12.06 -3.66
CA LYS A 41 -1.37 11.74 -4.38
C LYS A 41 -1.18 12.65 -5.59
N ALA A 42 -2.22 12.89 -6.39
CA ALA A 42 -2.13 13.76 -7.54
C ALA A 42 -1.76 15.19 -7.11
N ILE A 43 -2.43 15.78 -6.12
CA ILE A 43 -2.14 17.14 -5.64
C ILE A 43 -0.71 17.27 -5.09
N TRP A 44 -0.26 16.27 -4.30
CA TRP A 44 1.06 16.32 -3.66
C TRP A 44 2.20 15.93 -4.60
N PHE A 45 1.92 15.18 -5.67
CA PHE A 45 2.91 14.73 -6.66
C PHE A 45 2.67 15.35 -8.06
N ASP A 46 1.86 16.39 -8.17
CA ASP A 46 1.53 17.05 -9.45
C ASP A 46 2.71 17.84 -10.01
N HIS A 47 3.59 18.31 -9.13
CA HIS A 47 4.93 18.69 -9.55
C HIS A 47 5.74 17.41 -9.74
N PRO A 48 6.33 17.16 -10.92
CA PRO A 48 7.24 16.04 -11.10
C PRO A 48 8.38 16.21 -10.09
N THR A 49 8.28 15.47 -8.99
CA THR A 49 9.28 15.45 -7.91
C THR A 49 10.56 14.76 -8.35
N LEU A 50 10.57 14.25 -9.58
CA LEU A 50 11.76 13.85 -10.31
C LEU A 50 12.24 15.07 -11.11
N PRO A 51 13.21 15.85 -10.59
CA PRO A 51 13.97 16.74 -11.46
C PRO A 51 14.52 15.90 -12.62
N VAL A 52 14.60 16.47 -13.83
CA VAL A 52 15.11 15.80 -15.04
C VAL A 52 16.49 15.15 -14.78
N GLU A 53 17.25 15.68 -13.83
CA GLU A 53 18.57 15.22 -13.40
C GLU A 53 18.56 14.28 -12.18
N GLY A 54 17.42 14.12 -11.48
CA GLY A 54 17.29 13.27 -10.30
C GLY A 54 17.46 11.80 -10.62
N GLU A 55 16.84 11.34 -11.72
CA GLU A 55 17.03 10.00 -12.27
C GLU A 55 18.51 9.76 -12.64
N ARG A 56 19.17 10.75 -13.25
CA ARG A 56 20.59 10.68 -13.62
C ARG A 56 21.52 10.64 -12.41
N GLN A 57 21.22 11.42 -11.37
CA GLN A 57 22.02 11.50 -10.15
C GLN A 57 21.87 10.24 -9.30
N VAL A 58 20.65 9.70 -9.17
CA VAL A 58 20.40 8.41 -8.50
C VAL A 58 21.05 7.27 -9.29
N SER A 59 20.93 7.25 -10.61
CA SER A 59 21.59 6.26 -11.46
C SER A 59 23.11 6.33 -11.32
N ALA A 60 23.70 7.53 -11.33
CA ALA A 60 25.14 7.71 -11.14
C ALA A 60 25.63 7.27 -9.74
N HIS A 61 24.81 7.48 -8.71
CA HIS A 61 25.11 7.07 -7.34
C HIS A 61 24.95 5.55 -7.12
N LEU A 62 23.93 4.93 -7.72
CA LEU A 62 23.65 3.49 -7.61
C LEU A 62 24.54 2.62 -8.51
N LEU A 63 24.86 3.09 -9.72
CA LEU A 63 25.74 2.38 -10.67
C LEU A 63 27.22 2.62 -10.40
N GLY A 64 27.55 3.46 -9.42
CA GLY A 64 28.92 3.64 -8.95
C GLY A 64 29.86 4.07 -10.08
N THR A 65 29.66 5.27 -10.63
CA THR A 65 30.83 5.95 -11.20
C THR A 65 31.68 6.41 -10.00
N PRO A 66 32.94 5.99 -9.87
CA PRO A 66 33.82 6.55 -8.86
C PRO A 66 33.93 8.05 -9.13
N ALA A 67 33.39 8.87 -8.23
CA ALA A 67 33.71 10.28 -8.22
C ALA A 67 35.24 10.39 -8.12
N PRO A 68 35.93 11.14 -9.00
CA PRO A 68 37.30 11.50 -8.72
C PRO A 68 37.31 12.25 -7.39
N THR A 69 38.07 11.72 -6.44
CA THR A 69 38.45 12.36 -5.18
C THR A 69 38.85 13.81 -5.43
N SER A 70 38.05 14.74 -4.93
CA SER A 70 38.54 16.07 -4.58
C SER A 70 37.72 16.64 -3.44
N THR A 71 38.06 16.24 -2.23
CA THR A 71 38.01 17.18 -1.10
C THR A 71 39.11 18.20 -1.33
N PRO A 72 38.83 19.50 -1.22
CA PRO A 72 39.50 20.18 -0.13
C PRO A 72 38.56 21.10 0.65
N ALA A 73 38.83 21.13 1.95
CA ALA A 73 38.29 21.99 2.99
C ALA A 73 38.00 23.44 2.54
N LYS A 74 36.89 23.97 3.03
CA LYS A 74 36.84 25.36 3.49
C LYS A 74 36.08 25.42 4.81
N GLU A 75 36.81 25.10 5.86
CA GLU A 75 36.52 25.51 7.23
C GLU A 75 36.91 26.98 7.41
N SER A 76 36.16 27.66 8.29
CA SER A 76 36.56 28.81 9.12
C SER A 76 36.33 30.23 8.57
N PRO A 77 36.09 31.25 9.43
CA PRO A 77 35.71 31.27 10.86
C PRO A 77 34.34 31.90 11.14
#